data_AF-A0A975E974-F1
#
_entry.id   AF-A0A975E974-F1
#
_cell.length_a   1.000
_cell.length_b   1.000
_cell.length_c   1.000
_cell.angle_alpha   90.00
_cell.angle_beta   90.00
_cell.angle_gamma   90.00
#
_symmetry.space_group_name_H-M   'P 1'
#
loop_
_entity.id
_entity.type
_entity.pdbx_description
1 polymer ?
#
loop_
_entity_poly.entity_id
_entity_poly.type
_entity_poly.pdbx_seq_one_letter_code
_entity_poly.pdbx_strand_id
1 'polypeptide(L)'
;MNLPVTLSQVVARHRGALLCMAVISAFGVVPVHAAGTAGSDTQKLAESYAAMCTKAVRIPAAHGGEGDLKGHAKLPDYCKCFADKFLARAMKPSAGAPASMEQTMQEEYGMRQTCRSQLGLPPPPKA
;
A
#
# COMPACT_ATOMS: atom_id res chain seq x y z
N MET A 1 -38.88 -14.80 4.46
CA MET A 1 -39.19 -14.08 5.72
C MET A 1 -39.59 -15.10 6.76
N ASN A 2 -39.12 -14.91 8.00
CA ASN A 2 -39.45 -15.59 9.27
C ASN A 2 -38.79 -16.94 9.61
N LEU A 3 -37.77 -16.85 10.48
CA LEU A 3 -37.39 -17.86 11.47
C LEU A 3 -38.50 -18.03 12.53
N PRO A 4 -38.49 -19.15 13.26
CA PRO A 4 -38.47 -19.02 14.71
C PRO A 4 -37.31 -19.77 15.40
N VAL A 5 -36.82 -19.11 16.44
CA VAL A 5 -35.87 -19.56 17.47
C VAL A 5 -36.64 -20.32 18.56
N THR A 6 -36.05 -21.40 19.10
CA THR A 6 -36.35 -22.00 20.42
C THR A 6 -35.08 -22.75 20.87
N LEU A 7 -34.22 -22.20 21.74
CA LEU A 7 -34.23 -22.15 23.21
C LEU A 7 -34.68 -23.44 23.92
N SER A 8 -33.84 -23.90 24.87
CA SER A 8 -33.99 -25.02 25.84
C SER A 8 -33.38 -26.34 25.32
N GLN A 9 -32.43 -27.01 25.98
CA GLN A 9 -32.34 -27.29 27.41
C GLN A 9 -30.91 -27.42 27.93
N VAL A 10 -30.66 -26.76 29.06
CA VAL A 10 -29.60 -27.03 30.04
C VAL A 10 -30.14 -28.08 31.02
N VAL A 11 -29.51 -29.25 31.13
CA VAL A 11 -29.49 -30.12 32.33
C VAL A 11 -28.17 -30.90 32.29
N ALA A 12 -27.09 -30.39 32.87
CA ALA A 12 -26.72 -30.59 34.27
C ALA A 12 -26.65 -32.06 34.69
N ARG A 13 -25.44 -32.66 34.60
CA ARG A 13 -25.03 -33.74 35.48
C ARG A 13 -23.70 -33.38 36.14
N HIS A 14 -23.82 -32.65 37.24
CA HIS A 14 -22.77 -32.49 38.23
C HIS A 14 -22.64 -33.78 39.06
N ARG A 15 -21.42 -34.32 39.13
CA ARG A 15 -20.95 -35.10 40.27
C ARG A 15 -19.50 -34.72 40.57
N GLY A 16 -19.30 -34.09 41.73
CA GLY A 16 -18.11 -34.30 42.55
C GLY A 16 -16.98 -33.28 42.46
N ALA A 17 -16.93 -32.41 43.49
CA ALA A 17 -15.75 -31.86 44.17
C ALA A 17 -14.67 -31.12 43.33
N LEU A 18 -14.66 -29.78 43.24
CA LEU A 18 -14.17 -28.75 44.18
C LEU A 18 -12.67 -28.83 44.55
N LEU A 19 -12.01 -27.66 44.38
CA LEU A 19 -10.69 -27.21 44.87
C LEU A 19 -9.47 -27.81 44.12
N CYS A 20 -8.51 -27.05 43.60
CA CYS A 20 -7.87 -25.81 44.06
C CYS A 20 -7.13 -25.12 42.90
N MET A 21 -6.92 -23.81 43.02
CA MET A 21 -6.06 -23.00 42.16
C MET A 21 -4.66 -23.61 41.98
N ALA A 22 -4.14 -23.58 40.75
CA ALA A 22 -2.70 -23.45 40.51
C ALA A 22 -2.47 -22.77 39.15
N VAL A 23 -2.08 -21.50 39.23
CA VAL A 23 -1.49 -20.70 38.17
C VAL A 23 -0.18 -21.36 37.73
N ILE A 24 -0.07 -21.77 36.47
CA ILE A 24 1.23 -21.94 35.82
C ILE A 24 1.17 -21.28 34.44
N SER A 25 1.76 -20.10 34.39
CA SER A 25 2.17 -19.39 33.19
C SER A 25 3.05 -20.29 32.34
N ALA A 26 2.51 -20.77 31.22
CA ALA A 26 3.31 -21.24 30.10
C ALA A 26 3.12 -20.23 28.96
N PHE A 27 3.98 -19.21 28.93
CA PHE A 27 4.20 -18.41 27.74
C PHE A 27 4.77 -19.35 26.67
N GLY A 28 3.88 -19.97 25.90
CA GLY A 28 4.22 -20.62 24.66
C GLY A 28 4.68 -19.53 23.69
N VAL A 29 5.99 -19.31 23.61
CA VAL A 29 6.61 -18.57 22.51
C VAL A 29 6.40 -19.41 21.26
N VAL A 30 5.28 -19.19 20.57
CA VAL A 30 5.14 -19.60 19.18
C VAL A 30 6.19 -18.81 18.41
N PRO A 31 7.14 -19.47 17.72
CA PRO A 31 8.02 -18.78 16.81
C PRO A 31 7.14 -18.32 15.65
N VAL A 32 6.73 -17.05 15.70
CA VAL A 32 6.21 -16.35 14.52
C VAL A 32 7.38 -16.28 13.55
N HIS A 33 7.50 -17.29 12.70
CA HIS A 33 8.24 -17.19 11.46
C HIS A 33 7.50 -16.16 10.62
N ALA A 34 7.85 -14.88 10.80
CA ALA A 34 7.56 -13.83 9.84
C ALA A 34 8.38 -14.11 8.58
N ALA A 35 7.98 -15.13 7.82
CA ALA A 35 8.34 -15.27 6.42
C ALA A 35 7.57 -14.18 5.68
N GLY A 36 8.18 -12.99 5.62
CA GLY A 36 7.54 -11.77 5.13
C GLY A 36 7.08 -11.91 3.68
N THR A 37 5.79 -11.69 3.48
CA THR A 37 5.09 -11.39 2.21
C THR A 37 5.48 -10.02 1.63
N ALA A 38 6.71 -9.57 1.84
CA ALA A 38 7.14 -8.20 1.49
C ALA A 38 7.05 -7.92 -0.02
N GLY A 39 7.14 -8.96 -0.87
CA GLY A 39 7.03 -8.80 -2.32
C GLY A 39 5.61 -8.51 -2.81
N SER A 40 4.57 -9.13 -2.23
CA SER A 40 3.19 -8.94 -2.66
C SER A 40 2.60 -7.60 -2.18
N ASP A 41 3.03 -7.14 -1.01
CA ASP A 41 2.51 -5.91 -0.42
C ASP A 41 3.00 -4.66 -1.18
N THR A 42 4.26 -4.66 -1.62
CA THR A 42 4.82 -3.60 -2.47
C THR A 42 4.14 -3.53 -3.82
N GLN A 43 3.87 -4.67 -4.46
CA GLN A 43 3.20 -4.68 -5.75
C GLN A 43 1.79 -4.12 -5.67
N LYS A 44 1.01 -4.50 -4.64
CA LYS A 44 -0.32 -3.95 -4.39
C LYS A 44 -0.29 -2.44 -4.15
N LEU A 45 0.75 -1.96 -3.45
CA LEU A 45 0.96 -0.54 -3.23
C LEU A 45 1.24 0.20 -4.56
N ALA A 46 2.03 -0.39 -5.46
CA ALA A 46 2.32 0.15 -6.79
C ALA A 46 1.05 0.28 -7.64
N GLU A 47 0.23 -0.77 -7.66
CA GLU A 47 -1.05 -0.78 -8.37
C GLU A 47 -2.01 0.29 -7.82
N SER A 48 -2.11 0.41 -6.50
CA SER A 48 -2.93 1.45 -5.86
C SER A 48 -2.43 2.85 -6.20
N TYR A 49 -1.12 3.08 -6.17
CA TYR A 49 -0.53 4.36 -6.52
C TYR A 49 -0.75 4.70 -8.00
N ALA A 50 -0.58 3.75 -8.91
CA ALA A 50 -0.84 3.93 -10.33
C ALA A 50 -2.31 4.31 -10.60
N ALA A 51 -3.26 3.68 -9.90
CA ALA A 51 -4.67 4.02 -9.99
C ALA A 51 -4.96 5.44 -9.49
N MET A 52 -4.29 5.90 -8.43
CA MET A 52 -4.40 7.28 -7.96
C MET A 52 -3.79 8.27 -8.96
N CYS A 53 -2.60 7.99 -9.47
CA CYS A 53 -1.95 8.80 -10.52
C CYS A 53 -2.89 9.00 -11.72
N THR A 54 -3.57 7.95 -12.17
CA THR A 54 -4.51 8.01 -13.30
C THR A 54 -5.68 8.95 -13.02
N LYS A 55 -6.11 9.05 -11.76
CA LYS A 55 -7.17 9.99 -11.33
C LYS A 55 -6.64 11.40 -11.14
N ALA A 56 -5.39 11.55 -10.71
CA ALA A 56 -4.77 12.82 -10.36
C ALA A 56 -4.63 13.79 -11.54
N VAL A 57 -4.61 13.30 -12.79
CA VAL A 57 -4.63 14.15 -14.00
C VAL A 57 -5.84 15.09 -14.09
N ARG A 58 -6.87 14.85 -13.29
CA ARG A 58 -8.09 15.68 -13.22
C ARG A 58 -7.99 16.78 -12.16
N ILE A 59 -6.97 16.75 -11.32
CA ILE A 59 -6.75 17.73 -10.26
C ILE A 59 -5.96 18.90 -10.86
N PRO A 60 -6.47 20.14 -10.80
CA PRO A 60 -5.71 21.30 -11.21
C PRO A 60 -4.44 21.42 -10.36
N ALA A 61 -3.27 21.48 -11.00
CA ALA A 61 -1.99 21.71 -10.34
C ALA A 61 -1.48 23.10 -10.68
N ALA A 62 -1.08 23.87 -9.66
CA ALA A 62 -0.59 25.24 -9.83
C ALA A 62 0.83 25.30 -10.46
N HIS A 63 1.65 24.26 -10.27
CA HIS A 63 3.05 24.21 -10.70
C HIS A 63 3.36 22.88 -11.38
N GLY A 64 2.86 22.71 -12.60
CA GLY A 64 3.10 21.50 -13.39
C GLY A 64 2.42 20.25 -12.81
N GLY A 65 1.95 19.38 -13.69
CA GLY A 65 1.28 18.14 -13.29
C GLY A 65 1.04 17.25 -14.49
N GLU A 66 0.30 16.17 -14.30
CA GLU A 66 0.00 15.19 -15.35
C GLU A 66 -1.26 15.56 -16.17
N GLY A 67 -1.69 16.82 -16.09
CA GLY A 67 -2.93 17.28 -16.72
C GLY A 67 -2.89 17.23 -18.25
N ASP A 68 -1.71 17.38 -18.84
CA ASP A 68 -1.45 17.20 -20.28
C ASP A 68 -1.72 15.77 -20.77
N LEU A 69 -1.68 14.79 -19.87
CA LEU A 69 -1.96 13.38 -20.18
C LEU A 69 -3.44 13.00 -19.98
N LYS A 70 -4.31 13.96 -19.62
CA LYS A 70 -5.74 13.68 -19.43
C LYS A 70 -6.38 13.15 -20.72
N GLY A 71 -6.89 11.92 -20.66
CA GLY A 71 -7.50 11.24 -21.81
C GLY A 71 -6.51 10.57 -22.77
N HIS A 72 -5.20 10.65 -22.49
CA HIS A 72 -4.19 10.03 -23.33
C HIS A 72 -4.18 8.51 -23.13
N ALA A 73 -4.14 7.74 -24.23
CA ALA A 73 -4.22 6.27 -24.18
C ALA A 73 -3.09 5.62 -23.36
N LYS A 74 -1.91 6.26 -23.33
CA LYS A 74 -0.72 5.79 -22.58
C LYS A 74 -0.70 6.22 -21.10
N LEU A 75 -1.73 6.92 -20.61
CA LEU A 75 -1.78 7.37 -19.22
C LEU A 75 -1.67 6.21 -18.20
N PRO A 76 -2.37 5.07 -18.37
CA PRO A 76 -2.24 3.94 -17.44
C PRO A 76 -0.80 3.39 -17.38
N ASP A 77 -0.16 3.21 -18.53
CA ASP A 77 1.21 2.70 -18.62
C ASP A 77 2.22 3.69 -18.02
N TYR A 78 2.00 4.98 -18.27
CA TYR A 78 2.79 6.05 -17.67
C TYR A 78 2.70 6.02 -16.14
N CYS A 79 1.49 5.96 -15.60
CA CYS A 79 1.25 5.92 -14.16
C CYS A 79 1.81 4.66 -13.50
N LYS A 80 1.77 3.52 -14.20
CA LYS A 80 2.43 2.29 -13.74
C LYS A 80 3.94 2.47 -13.66
N CYS A 81 4.58 2.96 -14.73
CA CYS A 81 6.03 3.22 -14.75
C CYS A 81 6.44 4.18 -13.61
N PHE A 82 5.69 5.27 -13.42
CA PHE A 82 6.01 6.24 -12.39
C PHE A 82 5.82 5.66 -10.99
N ALA A 83 4.72 4.93 -10.73
CA ALA A 83 4.47 4.26 -9.45
C ALA A 83 5.58 3.29 -9.06
N ASP A 84 6.00 2.44 -10.02
CA ASP A 84 7.05 1.45 -9.80
C ASP A 84 8.38 2.13 -9.40
N LYS A 85 8.76 3.21 -10.10
CA LYS A 85 9.98 3.98 -9.78
C LYS A 85 9.87 4.73 -8.45
N PHE A 86 8.73 5.35 -8.20
CA PHE A 86 8.49 6.12 -6.97
C PHE A 86 8.56 5.22 -5.74
N LEU A 87 7.96 4.04 -5.79
CA LEU A 87 8.03 3.07 -4.69
C LEU A 87 9.41 2.45 -4.55
N ALA A 88 10.09 2.14 -5.66
CA ALA A 88 11.47 1.68 -5.61
C ALA A 88 12.40 2.71 -4.95
N ARG A 89 12.13 4.02 -5.09
CA ARG A 89 12.81 5.09 -4.35
C ARG A 89 12.39 5.08 -2.87
N ALA A 90 11.09 5.05 -2.59
CA ALA A 90 10.55 5.12 -1.22
C ALA A 90 10.97 3.94 -0.33
N MET A 91 11.20 2.76 -0.91
CA MET A 91 11.64 1.58 -0.17
C MET A 91 13.15 1.49 0.05
N LYS A 92 13.95 2.39 -0.54
CA LYS A 92 15.39 2.39 -0.29
C LYS A 92 15.63 2.84 1.16
N PRO A 93 16.37 2.07 1.96
CA PRO A 93 16.72 2.48 3.31
C PRO A 93 17.54 3.79 3.24
N SER A 94 17.02 4.86 3.84
CA SER A 94 17.74 6.11 3.97
C SER A 94 18.73 6.01 5.12
N ALA A 95 20.02 5.89 4.81
CA ALA A 95 21.09 5.87 5.81
C ALA A 95 21.53 7.28 6.26
N GLY A 96 20.76 8.32 5.94
CA GLY A 96 21.11 9.73 6.19
C GLY A 96 19.92 10.65 6.37
N ALA A 97 20.19 11.95 6.41
CA ALA A 97 19.18 12.99 6.53
C ALA A 97 18.12 12.89 5.41
N PRO A 98 16.85 13.22 5.67
CA PRO A 98 15.80 13.23 4.65
C PRO A 98 16.22 14.11 3.46
N ALA A 99 15.93 13.65 2.24
CA ALA A 99 16.16 14.45 1.04
C ALA A 99 15.44 15.79 1.15
N SER A 100 16.07 16.86 0.66
CA SER A 100 15.39 18.17 0.61
C SER A 100 14.18 18.10 -0.32
N MET A 101 13.24 19.04 -0.16
CA MET A 101 12.10 19.15 -1.06
C MET A 101 12.57 19.31 -2.52
N GLU A 102 13.60 20.12 -2.75
CA GLU A 102 14.13 20.38 -4.08
C GLU A 102 14.81 19.15 -4.70
N GLN A 103 15.56 18.37 -3.90
CA GLN A 103 16.09 17.08 -4.34
C GLN A 103 14.96 16.11 -4.72
N THR A 104 13.91 16.06 -3.90
CA THR A 104 12.72 15.22 -4.19
C THR A 104 12.05 15.65 -5.49
N MET A 105 11.89 16.95 -5.74
CA MET A 105 11.28 17.46 -6.97
C MET A 105 12.12 17.11 -8.21
N GLN A 106 13.44 17.21 -8.12
CA GLN A 106 14.35 16.83 -9.22
C GLN A 106 14.32 15.32 -9.50
N GLU A 107 14.33 14.49 -8.46
CA GLU A 107 14.21 13.04 -8.60
C GLU A 107 12.86 12.67 -9.24
N GLU A 108 11.77 13.26 -8.79
CA GLU A 108 10.45 13.06 -9.40
C GLU A 108 10.41 13.53 -10.85
N TYR A 109 10.98 14.69 -11.16
CA TYR A 109 11.09 15.16 -12.55
C TYR A 109 11.83 14.15 -13.43
N GLY A 110 12.96 13.63 -12.96
CA GLY A 110 13.73 12.58 -13.65
C GLY A 110 12.93 11.28 -13.85
N MET A 111 12.15 10.87 -12.85
CA MET A 111 11.23 9.72 -12.96
C MET A 111 10.16 9.96 -14.01
N ARG A 112 9.49 11.12 -14.00
CA ARG A 112 8.48 11.51 -15.00
C ARG A 112 9.09 11.52 -16.41
N GLN A 113 10.27 12.11 -16.57
CA GLN A 113 10.97 12.21 -17.84
C GLN A 113 11.30 10.83 -18.41
N THR A 114 11.85 9.95 -17.57
CA THR A 114 12.17 8.57 -17.97
C THR A 114 10.94 7.82 -18.46
N CYS A 115 9.84 7.86 -17.70
CA CYS A 115 8.61 7.17 -18.04
C CYS A 115 7.94 7.73 -19.30
N ARG A 116 7.92 9.06 -19.45
CA ARG A 116 7.41 9.71 -20.67
C ARG A 116 8.23 9.33 -21.89
N SER A 117 9.56 9.34 -21.78
CA SER A 117 10.46 8.98 -22.88
C SER A 117 10.26 7.54 -23.36
N GLN A 118 10.15 6.58 -22.44
CA GLN A 118 9.90 5.16 -22.77
C GLN A 118 8.59 4.95 -23.55
N LEU A 119 7.60 5.81 -23.30
CA LEU A 119 6.29 5.74 -23.92
C LEU A 119 6.15 6.68 -25.12
N GLY A 120 7.19 7.43 -25.50
CA GLY A 120 7.12 8.43 -26.56
C GLY A 120 6.09 9.54 -26.27
N LEU A 121 5.98 9.93 -25.00
CA LEU A 121 5.16 11.06 -24.55
C LEU A 121 5.99 12.37 -24.56
N PRO A 122 5.32 13.55 -24.61
CA PRO A 122 6.00 14.83 -24.42
C PRO A 122 6.77 14.88 -23.10
N PRO A 123 7.87 15.66 -23.02
CA PRO A 123 8.62 15.81 -21.77
C PRO A 123 7.72 16.41 -20.66
N PRO A 124 7.98 16.07 -19.39
CA PRO A 124 7.18 16.60 -18.28
C PRO A 124 7.26 18.12 -18.22
N PRO A 125 6.16 18.81 -17.86
CA PRO A 125 6.19 20.24 -17.62
C PRO A 125 7.22 20.56 -16.53
N LYS A 126 7.98 21.63 -16.73
CA LYS A 126 8.95 22.10 -15.73
C LYS A 126 8.17 22.57 -14.49
N ALA A 127 8.64 22.16 -13.31
CA ALA A 127 8.11 22.61 -12.03
C ALA A 127 8.48 24.08 -11.78
#